data_AF-A0A2N2HQU6-F1
#
_entry.id   AF-A0A2N2HQU6-F1
#
_cell.length_a   1.000
_cell.length_b   1.000
_cell.length_c   1.000
_cell.angle_alpha   90.00
_cell.angle_beta   90.00
_cell.angle_gamma   90.00
#
_symmetry.space_group_name_H-M   'P 1'
#
loop_
_entity.id
_entity.type
_entity.pdbx_description
1 polymer ?
#
loop_
_entity_poly.entity_id
_entity_poly.type
_entity_poly.pdbx_seq_one_letter_code
_entity_poly.pdbx_strand_id
1 'polypeptide(L)'
;MRTIGPDTDRLAGSEPERRPAEKGKSIKEKHMSELKYPALQYRWHLRDTEDGARLVYYGLRNPPNHTRNIIPLPRELADRLSLLNGKTAGADLPSDLKRHEIYARLVAEGIIVEAATVRQPSTRDRHRQCVRCVNNDYLLPGLEFDENGLCAFCQCYERAKESGADSLAQEGTTDEDLLRIASQNTGSRFDVMVLYTGGKDSTFLLWYLAKKLGLRVLVASWNMPYTNETCRENARRAMRLLPDVEFVERTLPWNMVRQAMRSQFEHTGLPCLCPMAAHALFYPLATQENIPLIMHGVEEVQLSVMNYVMSEIKSGQPRKEQTPDHRANTLNFLRTITTTAETLQPYSLNAEILRLMATVKKRLSSVFVPLEDILARAENDPDMPIPTLRRLQTNVTYGSWSDVVEVIKREMDWQMPPGQKGLLHTSCRIEKVKDYCQFKRFQAARTTLFPQSVVEVSAGVYFGLVSREEALQELQELGYYREPDPLAPLLDDLGIDRNRTQEMGEIPWVLGECAECR
;
A
#
# COMPACT_ATOMS: atom_id res chain seq x y z
N MET A 1 13.64 -58.64 -34.79
CA MET A 1 13.20 -59.72 -35.68
C MET A 1 11.71 -59.52 -35.94
N ARG A 2 11.33 -59.29 -37.20
CA ARG A 2 9.97 -59.22 -37.79
C ARG A 2 9.12 -57.95 -37.55
N THR A 3 9.36 -56.99 -38.44
CA THR A 3 8.37 -56.28 -39.28
C THR A 3 7.19 -57.13 -39.74
N ILE A 4 5.96 -56.59 -39.70
CA ILE A 4 4.91 -56.69 -40.74
C ILE A 4 3.99 -55.46 -40.62
N GLY A 5 3.85 -54.67 -41.68
CA GLY A 5 2.60 -53.95 -41.99
C GLY A 5 2.11 -54.47 -43.36
N PRO A 6 1.25 -53.77 -44.08
CA PRO A 6 0.11 -52.94 -43.70
C PRO A 6 -1.21 -53.57 -44.19
N ASP A 7 -2.38 -53.06 -43.79
CA ASP A 7 -3.59 -53.27 -44.59
C ASP A 7 -4.40 -51.98 -44.70
N THR A 8 -4.65 -51.65 -45.95
CA THR A 8 -5.37 -50.49 -46.47
C THR A 8 -6.85 -50.80 -46.50
N ASP A 9 -7.69 -49.91 -45.98
CA ASP A 9 -8.94 -49.67 -46.68
C ASP A 9 -9.47 -48.24 -46.53
N ARG A 10 -9.86 -47.72 -47.68
CA ARG A 10 -10.27 -46.34 -47.95
C ARG A 10 -11.77 -46.21 -47.67
N LEU A 11 -12.15 -45.23 -46.85
CA LEU A 11 -13.46 -44.58 -47.00
C LEU A 11 -13.25 -43.07 -47.06
N ALA A 12 -13.51 -42.56 -48.26
CA ALA A 12 -13.51 -41.15 -48.61
C ALA A 12 -14.72 -40.44 -47.99
N GLY A 13 -14.48 -39.28 -47.40
CA GLY A 13 -15.50 -38.39 -46.85
C GLY A 13 -14.96 -36.98 -46.68
N SER A 14 -14.99 -36.22 -47.78
CA SER A 14 -14.99 -34.75 -47.87
C SER A 14 -14.15 -33.94 -46.88
N GLU A 15 -12.92 -33.59 -47.28
CA GLU A 15 -12.20 -32.43 -46.73
C GLU A 15 -12.92 -31.13 -47.16
N PRO A 16 -13.14 -30.15 -46.25
CA PRO A 16 -13.54 -28.82 -46.67
C PRO A 16 -12.31 -28.08 -47.23
N GLU A 17 -12.47 -27.52 -48.42
CA GLU A 17 -11.48 -26.70 -49.12
C GLU A 17 -10.78 -25.69 -48.18
N ARG A 18 -9.45 -25.81 -48.11
CA ARG A 18 -8.58 -24.79 -47.50
C ARG A 18 -8.68 -23.50 -48.31
N ARG A 19 -9.46 -22.55 -47.82
CA ARG A 19 -9.39 -21.15 -48.29
C ARG A 19 -8.01 -20.57 -47.92
N PRO A 20 -7.37 -19.80 -48.81
CA PRO A 20 -6.07 -19.22 -48.52
C PRO A 20 -6.20 -18.21 -47.37
N ALA A 21 -5.22 -18.26 -46.47
CA ALA A 21 -5.08 -17.35 -45.35
C ALA A 21 -5.11 -15.89 -45.80
N GLU A 22 -6.20 -15.19 -45.48
CA GLU A 22 -6.21 -13.73 -45.47
C GLU A 22 -5.19 -13.26 -44.43
N LYS A 23 -4.12 -12.65 -44.93
CA LYS A 23 -3.10 -11.99 -44.13
C LYS A 23 -3.78 -11.02 -43.17
N GLY A 24 -3.74 -11.34 -41.88
CA GLY A 24 -4.24 -10.51 -40.80
C GLY A 24 -3.63 -9.11 -40.90
N LYS A 25 -4.48 -8.13 -41.16
CA LYS A 25 -4.12 -6.72 -41.09
C LYS A 25 -3.60 -6.42 -39.68
N SER A 26 -2.45 -5.76 -39.65
CA SER A 26 -1.85 -5.15 -38.47
C SER A 26 -2.89 -4.44 -37.60
N ILE A 27 -2.85 -4.71 -36.29
CA ILE A 27 -3.70 -4.17 -35.22
C ILE A 27 -3.55 -2.62 -35.05
N LYS A 28 -2.78 -1.94 -35.91
CA LYS A 28 -2.52 -0.49 -35.85
C LYS A 28 -3.52 0.41 -36.60
N GLU A 29 -4.55 -0.13 -37.24
CA GLU A 29 -5.57 0.66 -37.96
C GLU A 29 -7.00 0.32 -37.53
N LYS A 30 -7.26 0.24 -36.22
CA LYS A 30 -8.63 0.46 -35.74
C LYS A 30 -8.91 1.95 -35.80
N HIS A 31 -9.71 2.36 -36.77
CA HIS A 31 -10.32 3.67 -36.90
C HIS A 31 -10.45 4.40 -35.55
N MET A 32 -9.79 5.55 -35.41
CA MET A 32 -10.27 6.59 -34.50
C MET A 32 -11.64 7.03 -35.03
N SER A 33 -12.69 6.28 -34.68
CA SER A 33 -14.06 6.71 -34.94
C SER A 33 -14.23 8.05 -34.26
N GLU A 34 -14.64 9.09 -35.00
CA GLU A 34 -15.03 10.36 -34.38
C GLU A 34 -16.09 10.06 -33.31
N LEU A 35 -15.73 10.28 -32.05
CA LEU A 35 -16.62 10.08 -30.91
C LEU A 35 -17.79 11.07 -31.05
N LYS A 36 -19.02 10.57 -30.98
CA LYS A 36 -20.21 11.41 -31.17
C LYS A 36 -20.44 12.29 -29.96
N TYR A 37 -20.33 11.72 -28.75
CA TYR A 37 -20.40 12.46 -27.50
C TYR A 37 -19.23 12.05 -26.59
N PRO A 38 -18.05 12.64 -26.79
CA PRO A 38 -16.87 12.27 -26.03
C PRO A 38 -17.00 12.66 -24.56
N ALA A 39 -16.58 11.75 -23.68
CA ALA A 39 -16.55 11.90 -22.23
C ALA A 39 -15.27 11.32 -21.64
N LEU A 40 -14.83 11.84 -20.50
CA LEU A 40 -13.80 11.20 -19.70
C LEU A 40 -14.34 9.91 -19.07
N GLN A 41 -13.52 8.86 -19.06
CA GLN A 41 -13.82 7.61 -18.38
C GLN A 41 -13.88 7.83 -16.86
N TYR A 42 -14.73 7.08 -16.15
CA TYR A 42 -15.33 7.47 -14.85
C TYR A 42 -14.39 7.79 -13.67
N ARG A 43 -13.12 7.39 -13.73
CA ARG A 43 -12.12 7.61 -12.67
C ARG A 43 -11.01 8.57 -13.05
N TRP A 44 -11.11 9.17 -14.24
CA TRP A 44 -10.24 10.26 -14.65
C TRP A 44 -10.88 11.58 -14.28
N HIS A 45 -10.15 12.39 -13.52
CA HIS A 45 -10.61 13.71 -13.14
C HIS A 45 -9.56 14.75 -13.52
N LEU A 46 -10.04 15.88 -14.03
CA LEU A 46 -9.23 17.07 -14.19
C LEU A 46 -8.97 17.68 -12.80
N ARG A 47 -7.73 18.03 -12.53
CA ARG A 47 -7.29 18.68 -11.29
C ARG A 47 -6.34 19.82 -11.62
N ASP A 48 -6.63 20.98 -11.06
CA ASP A 48 -5.73 22.13 -11.11
C ASP A 48 -4.71 22.07 -9.96
N THR A 49 -3.54 22.62 -10.23
CA THR A 49 -2.51 22.91 -9.24
C THR A 49 -1.80 24.20 -9.62
N GLU A 50 -0.95 24.70 -8.73
CA GLU A 50 -0.11 25.88 -8.98
C GLU A 50 0.75 25.75 -10.25
N ASP A 51 1.30 24.55 -10.51
CA ASP A 51 2.18 24.29 -11.66
C ASP A 51 1.45 23.82 -12.94
N GLY A 52 0.10 23.86 -12.94
CA GLY A 52 -0.72 23.53 -14.11
C GLY A 52 -1.73 22.40 -13.90
N ALA A 53 -2.56 22.20 -14.92
CA ALA A 53 -3.64 21.23 -14.91
C ALA A 53 -3.13 19.81 -15.16
N ARG A 54 -3.77 18.83 -14.52
CA ARG A 54 -3.43 17.41 -14.64
C ARG A 54 -4.70 16.57 -14.77
N LEU A 55 -4.64 15.51 -15.56
CA LEU A 55 -5.62 14.44 -15.54
C LEU A 55 -5.13 13.37 -14.57
N VAL A 56 -5.93 13.10 -13.52
CA VAL A 56 -5.59 12.16 -12.45
C VAL A 56 -6.53 10.96 -12.51
N TYR A 57 -5.97 9.76 -12.58
CA TYR A 57 -6.69 8.50 -12.45
C TYR A 57 -6.71 8.04 -11.01
N TYR A 58 -7.91 7.84 -10.47
CA TYR A 58 -8.11 7.29 -9.13
C TYR A 58 -8.39 5.80 -9.25
N GLY A 59 -7.35 4.99 -9.36
CA GLY A 59 -7.47 3.56 -9.64
C GLY A 59 -6.11 2.94 -9.90
N LEU A 60 -6.11 1.72 -10.40
CA LEU A 60 -4.89 1.08 -10.89
C LEU A 60 -5.14 0.53 -12.30
N ARG A 61 -4.38 1.06 -13.27
CA ARG A 61 -4.46 0.65 -14.67
C ARG A 61 -3.68 -0.63 -14.90
N ASN A 62 -4.06 -1.40 -15.93
CA ASN A 62 -3.28 -2.55 -16.36
C ASN A 62 -1.88 -2.10 -16.84
N PRO A 63 -0.81 -2.82 -16.47
CA PRO A 63 0.51 -2.62 -17.06
C PRO A 63 0.49 -2.69 -18.60
N PRO A 64 1.25 -1.82 -19.32
CA PRO A 64 2.33 -0.97 -18.82
C PRO A 64 1.89 0.42 -18.33
N ASN A 65 0.59 0.68 -18.21
CA ASN A 65 0.07 2.00 -17.85
C ASN A 65 -0.13 2.19 -16.34
N HIS A 66 0.20 1.21 -15.51
CA HIS A 66 -0.05 1.18 -14.06
C HIS A 66 0.63 2.32 -13.29
N THR A 67 1.76 2.84 -13.80
CA THR A 67 2.46 4.02 -13.27
C THR A 67 1.99 5.35 -13.88
N ARG A 68 1.14 5.31 -14.92
CA ARG A 68 0.68 6.49 -15.69
C ARG A 68 -0.71 6.92 -15.24
N ASN A 69 -0.84 7.24 -13.95
CA ASN A 69 -2.08 7.72 -13.34
C ASN A 69 -2.18 9.24 -13.29
N ILE A 70 -1.09 9.97 -13.58
CA ILE A 70 -1.08 11.43 -13.63
C ILE A 70 -0.53 11.84 -14.98
N ILE A 71 -1.36 12.56 -15.74
CA ILE A 71 -1.00 13.07 -17.07
C ILE A 71 -1.00 14.60 -16.98
N PRO A 72 0.17 15.25 -17.05
CA PRO A 72 0.25 16.70 -17.16
C PRO A 72 -0.43 17.18 -18.45
N LEU A 73 -1.18 18.28 -18.35
CA LEU A 73 -1.90 18.88 -19.47
C LEU A 73 -1.51 20.36 -19.61
N PRO A 74 -1.26 20.85 -20.84
CA PRO A 74 -1.27 22.29 -21.11
C PRO A 74 -2.61 22.89 -20.66
N ARG A 75 -2.59 24.10 -20.09
CA ARG A 75 -3.80 24.74 -19.54
C ARG A 75 -4.92 24.89 -20.58
N GLU A 76 -4.55 25.30 -21.79
CA GLU A 76 -5.48 25.39 -22.92
C GLU A 76 -6.15 24.04 -23.24
N LEU A 77 -5.42 22.93 -23.12
CA LEU A 77 -5.97 21.60 -23.35
C LEU A 77 -6.90 21.19 -22.21
N ALA A 78 -6.55 21.51 -20.96
CA ALA A 78 -7.38 21.23 -19.80
C ALA A 78 -8.75 21.92 -19.87
N ASP A 79 -8.77 23.21 -20.24
CA ASP A 79 -10.00 23.98 -20.43
C ASP A 79 -10.89 23.33 -21.49
N ARG A 80 -10.30 22.86 -22.59
CA ARG A 80 -11.02 22.16 -23.66
C ARG A 80 -11.49 20.77 -23.24
N LEU A 81 -10.72 20.04 -22.45
CA LEU A 81 -11.11 18.72 -21.92
C LEU A 81 -12.27 18.82 -20.92
N SER A 82 -12.47 19.98 -20.26
CA SER A 82 -13.64 20.21 -19.41
C SER A 82 -14.97 20.15 -20.18
N LEU A 83 -14.94 20.33 -21.51
CA LEU A 83 -16.11 20.21 -22.39
C LEU A 83 -16.54 18.76 -22.63
N LEU A 84 -15.72 17.77 -22.26
CA LEU A 84 -15.96 16.34 -22.42
C LEU A 84 -16.91 15.81 -21.33
N ASN A 85 -18.12 16.36 -21.31
CA ASN A 85 -19.17 16.05 -20.35
C ASN A 85 -20.17 15.00 -20.89
N GLY A 86 -19.91 14.41 -22.06
CA GLY A 86 -20.81 13.48 -22.74
C GLY A 86 -22.10 14.10 -23.28
N LYS A 87 -22.25 15.42 -23.24
CA LYS A 87 -23.40 16.19 -23.77
C LYS A 87 -23.00 17.01 -25.00
N THR A 88 -21.77 17.50 -25.05
CA THR A 88 -21.22 18.22 -26.22
C THR A 88 -20.99 17.24 -27.36
N ALA A 89 -21.48 17.54 -28.56
CA ALA A 89 -21.21 16.70 -29.72
C ALA A 89 -19.73 16.81 -30.14
N GLY A 90 -19.10 15.71 -30.54
CA GLY A 90 -17.70 15.69 -30.99
C GLY A 90 -17.46 16.54 -32.23
N ALA A 91 -18.50 16.75 -33.06
CA ALA A 91 -18.46 17.68 -34.18
C ALA A 91 -18.22 19.13 -33.71
N ASP A 92 -18.85 19.52 -32.60
CA ASP A 92 -18.81 20.87 -32.02
C ASP A 92 -17.54 21.13 -31.19
N LEU A 93 -16.73 20.10 -30.94
CA LEU A 93 -15.44 20.27 -30.27
C LEU A 93 -14.48 21.10 -31.13
N PRO A 94 -13.67 21.97 -30.50
CA PRO A 94 -12.67 22.75 -31.21
C PRO A 94 -11.73 21.91 -32.08
N SER A 95 -11.44 22.39 -33.29
CA SER A 95 -10.65 21.63 -34.29
C SER A 95 -9.18 21.44 -33.91
N ASP A 96 -8.63 22.33 -33.09
CA ASP A 96 -7.31 22.23 -32.49
C ASP A 96 -7.23 21.16 -31.40
N LEU A 97 -8.28 20.99 -30.57
CA LEU A 97 -8.38 19.87 -29.63
C LEU A 97 -8.32 18.54 -30.35
N LYS A 98 -9.14 18.37 -31.39
CA LYS A 98 -9.23 17.13 -32.19
C LYS A 98 -7.91 16.77 -32.88
N ARG A 99 -7.11 17.78 -33.24
CA ARG A 99 -5.78 17.61 -33.86
C ARG A 99 -4.64 17.49 -32.85
N HIS A 100 -4.90 17.68 -31.56
CA HIS A 100 -3.88 17.63 -30.53
C HIS A 100 -3.43 16.18 -30.26
N GLU A 101 -2.12 15.93 -30.27
CA GLU A 101 -1.56 14.58 -30.10
C GLU A 101 -1.97 13.93 -28.77
N ILE A 102 -1.95 14.70 -27.67
CA ILE A 102 -2.45 14.25 -26.37
C ILE A 102 -3.91 13.78 -26.45
N TYR A 103 -4.80 14.51 -27.12
CA TYR A 103 -6.21 14.10 -27.26
C TYR A 103 -6.32 12.76 -28.00
N ALA A 104 -5.62 12.61 -29.13
CA ALA A 104 -5.59 11.36 -29.88
C ALA A 104 -5.06 10.19 -29.02
N ARG A 105 -4.01 10.41 -28.22
CA ARG A 105 -3.49 9.42 -27.28
C ARG A 105 -4.51 9.05 -26.20
N LEU A 106 -5.20 10.03 -25.60
CA LEU A 106 -6.21 9.78 -24.57
C LEU A 106 -7.40 8.97 -25.13
N VAL A 107 -7.80 9.19 -26.38
CA VAL A 107 -8.81 8.36 -27.06
C VAL A 107 -8.29 6.95 -27.30
N ALA A 108 -7.06 6.81 -27.81
CA ALA A 108 -6.45 5.49 -28.07
C ALA A 108 -6.26 4.65 -26.79
N GLU A 109 -5.99 5.29 -25.66
CA GLU A 109 -5.86 4.64 -24.35
C GLU A 109 -7.21 4.38 -23.65
N GLY A 110 -8.35 4.74 -24.25
CA GLY A 110 -9.67 4.58 -23.65
C GLY A 110 -9.93 5.48 -22.43
N ILE A 111 -9.18 6.57 -22.32
CA ILE A 111 -9.35 7.60 -21.28
C ILE A 111 -10.47 8.55 -21.68
N ILE A 112 -10.52 8.92 -22.96
CA ILE A 112 -11.66 9.58 -23.58
C ILE A 112 -12.42 8.52 -24.37
N VAL A 113 -13.71 8.40 -24.06
CA VAL A 113 -14.60 7.38 -24.64
C VAL A 113 -15.89 8.01 -25.11
N GLU A 114 -16.72 7.24 -25.82
CA GLU A 114 -18.10 7.61 -26.08
C GLU A 114 -18.89 7.64 -24.77
N ALA A 115 -19.75 8.63 -24.56
CA ALA A 115 -20.50 8.81 -23.31
C ALA A 115 -21.26 7.53 -22.90
N ALA A 116 -21.84 6.83 -23.89
CA ALA A 116 -22.57 5.58 -23.69
C ALA A 116 -21.70 4.41 -23.20
N THR A 117 -20.37 4.50 -23.29
CA THR A 117 -19.42 3.46 -22.87
C THR A 117 -18.63 3.83 -21.61
N VAL A 118 -18.95 4.97 -20.97
CA VAL A 118 -18.42 5.32 -19.65
C VAL A 118 -18.84 4.24 -18.64
N ARG A 119 -17.86 3.65 -17.96
CA ARG A 119 -18.07 2.60 -16.96
C ARG A 119 -18.86 3.18 -15.80
N GLN A 120 -19.88 2.45 -15.37
CA GLN A 120 -20.62 2.80 -14.17
C GLN A 120 -19.87 2.29 -12.94
N PRO A 121 -19.92 3.01 -11.80
CA PRO A 121 -19.35 2.50 -10.55
C PRO A 121 -19.92 1.14 -10.20
N SER A 122 -19.05 0.19 -9.83
CA SER A 122 -19.46 -1.10 -9.29
C SER A 122 -20.23 -0.92 -7.99
N THR A 123 -21.09 -1.88 -7.70
CA THR A 123 -21.83 -1.96 -6.44
C THR A 123 -21.35 -3.16 -5.65
N ARG A 124 -21.73 -3.24 -4.38
CA ARG A 124 -21.42 -4.40 -3.53
C ARG A 124 -21.86 -5.70 -4.17
N ASP A 125 -23.06 -5.73 -4.76
CA ASP A 125 -23.65 -6.95 -5.32
C ASP A 125 -23.28 -7.18 -6.78
N ARG A 126 -22.79 -6.15 -7.47
CA ARG A 126 -22.35 -6.20 -8.87
C ARG A 126 -20.99 -5.56 -9.03
N HIS A 127 -19.95 -6.39 -8.98
CA HIS A 127 -18.55 -6.01 -9.15
C HIS A 127 -17.77 -7.11 -9.87
N ARG A 128 -16.60 -6.78 -10.41
CA ARG A 128 -15.65 -7.77 -10.93
C ARG A 128 -14.64 -8.12 -9.84
N GLN A 129 -14.41 -9.41 -9.63
CA GLN A 129 -13.42 -9.92 -8.68
C GLN A 129 -12.28 -10.61 -9.42
N CYS A 130 -11.06 -10.44 -8.93
CA CYS A 130 -9.87 -11.04 -9.50
C CYS A 130 -9.93 -12.57 -9.42
N VAL A 131 -9.49 -13.26 -10.47
CA VAL A 131 -9.44 -14.73 -10.48
C VAL A 131 -8.37 -15.31 -9.56
N ARG A 132 -7.33 -14.53 -9.24
CA ARG A 132 -6.17 -14.98 -8.43
C ARG A 132 -6.24 -14.54 -6.97
N CYS A 133 -6.40 -13.24 -6.70
CA CYS A 133 -6.55 -12.68 -5.36
C CYS A 133 -8.00 -12.25 -5.06
N VAL A 134 -8.25 -11.60 -3.93
CA VAL A 134 -9.60 -11.17 -3.51
C VAL A 134 -9.96 -9.71 -3.89
N ASN A 135 -9.06 -9.00 -4.58
CA ASN A 135 -9.33 -7.64 -5.07
C ASN A 135 -10.54 -7.60 -6.00
N ASN A 136 -11.34 -6.54 -5.87
CA ASN A 136 -12.48 -6.26 -6.73
C ASN A 136 -12.62 -4.75 -7.02
N ASP A 137 -13.33 -4.39 -8.07
CA ASP A 137 -13.55 -2.98 -8.47
C ASP A 137 -14.62 -2.23 -7.65
N TYR A 138 -15.27 -2.86 -6.66
CA TYR A 138 -16.11 -2.17 -5.69
C TYR A 138 -15.28 -1.59 -4.54
N LEU A 139 -14.40 -2.40 -3.93
CA LEU A 139 -13.48 -1.96 -2.87
C LEU A 139 -12.32 -1.12 -3.45
N LEU A 140 -11.98 -1.35 -4.72
CA LEU A 140 -10.98 -0.59 -5.46
C LEU A 140 -11.56 -0.01 -6.76
N PRO A 141 -12.46 1.00 -6.70
CA PRO A 141 -12.97 1.65 -7.90
C PRO A 141 -11.84 2.18 -8.77
N GLY A 142 -11.85 1.80 -10.05
CA GLY A 142 -10.80 2.10 -11.01
C GLY A 142 -9.73 1.02 -11.11
N LEU A 143 -9.88 -0.12 -10.43
CA LEU A 143 -9.04 -1.28 -10.66
C LEU A 143 -9.35 -1.89 -12.04
N GLU A 144 -8.33 -1.97 -12.88
CA GLU A 144 -8.42 -2.65 -14.16
C GLU A 144 -8.09 -4.15 -14.02
N PHE A 145 -8.63 -4.91 -14.98
CA PHE A 145 -8.43 -6.34 -15.12
C PHE A 145 -8.12 -6.63 -16.58
N ASP A 146 -7.33 -7.67 -16.83
CA ASP A 146 -7.10 -8.16 -18.18
C ASP A 146 -8.30 -8.94 -18.73
N GLU A 147 -8.15 -9.53 -19.91
CA GLU A 147 -9.17 -10.37 -20.55
C GLU A 147 -9.48 -11.66 -19.78
N ASN A 148 -8.53 -12.17 -18.99
CA ASN A 148 -8.67 -13.39 -18.19
C ASN A 148 -9.25 -13.13 -16.79
N GLY A 149 -9.43 -11.86 -16.39
CA GLY A 149 -9.91 -11.50 -15.05
C GLY A 149 -8.82 -11.38 -13.99
N LEU A 150 -7.56 -11.29 -14.39
CA LEU A 150 -6.46 -10.98 -13.50
C LEU A 150 -6.40 -9.46 -13.27
N CYS A 151 -6.41 -9.02 -12.01
CA CYS A 151 -6.34 -7.60 -11.70
C CYS A 151 -4.94 -7.01 -11.89
N ALA A 152 -4.86 -5.69 -12.08
CA ALA A 152 -3.61 -4.99 -12.31
C ALA A 152 -2.53 -5.21 -11.22
N PHE A 153 -2.93 -5.37 -9.94
CA PHE A 153 -2.00 -5.73 -8.86
C PHE A 153 -1.31 -7.08 -9.12
N CYS A 154 -2.10 -8.12 -9.42
CA CYS A 154 -1.55 -9.45 -9.70
C CYS A 154 -0.70 -9.45 -10.97
N GLN A 155 -1.08 -8.69 -12.00
CA GLN A 155 -0.26 -8.51 -13.20
C GLN A 155 1.11 -7.87 -12.87
N CYS A 156 1.15 -6.87 -11.98
CA CYS A 156 2.40 -6.28 -11.50
C CYS A 156 3.27 -7.30 -10.77
N TYR A 157 2.69 -8.11 -9.88
CA TYR A 157 3.41 -9.14 -9.15
C TYR A 157 3.98 -10.23 -10.09
N GLU A 158 3.22 -10.64 -11.11
CA GLU A 158 3.68 -11.62 -12.11
C GLU A 158 4.86 -11.07 -12.92
N ARG A 159 4.75 -9.84 -13.43
CA ARG A 159 5.83 -9.19 -14.19
C ARG A 159 7.10 -9.00 -13.35
N ALA A 160 6.96 -8.69 -12.06
CA ALA A 160 8.10 -8.54 -11.17
C ALA A 160 8.85 -9.87 -10.99
N LYS A 161 8.09 -10.96 -10.80
CA LYS A 161 8.64 -12.32 -10.72
C LYS A 161 9.33 -12.71 -12.03
N GLU A 162 8.70 -12.49 -13.18
CA GLU A 162 9.24 -12.85 -14.51
C GLU A 162 10.52 -12.07 -14.86
N SER A 163 10.63 -10.82 -14.42
CA SER A 163 11.80 -9.97 -14.66
C SER A 163 12.95 -10.22 -13.68
N GLY A 164 12.77 -11.09 -12.69
CA GLY A 164 13.73 -11.27 -11.59
C GLY A 164 13.85 -10.04 -10.69
N ALA A 165 12.96 -9.05 -10.83
CA ALA A 165 12.89 -7.85 -10.01
C ALA A 165 12.06 -8.10 -8.74
N ASP A 166 12.09 -9.32 -8.21
CA ASP A 166 11.42 -9.69 -6.98
C ASP A 166 12.13 -9.07 -5.77
N SER A 167 11.88 -7.77 -5.59
CA SER A 167 12.52 -6.94 -4.55
C SER A 167 12.14 -7.34 -3.13
N LEU A 168 11.07 -8.12 -2.94
CA LEU A 168 10.73 -8.66 -1.63
C LEU A 168 11.82 -9.64 -1.17
N ALA A 169 12.21 -10.59 -2.02
CA ALA A 169 13.22 -11.59 -1.71
C ALA A 169 14.64 -11.01 -1.49
N GLN A 170 14.95 -9.83 -2.03
CA GLN A 170 16.32 -9.29 -2.06
C GLN A 170 16.66 -8.31 -0.90
N GLU A 171 15.70 -7.89 -0.09
CA GLU A 171 15.92 -6.85 0.94
C GLU A 171 15.74 -7.33 2.40
N GLY A 172 15.18 -8.51 2.63
CA GLY A 172 15.03 -9.04 3.99
C GLY A 172 16.34 -9.58 4.56
N THR A 173 16.52 -9.47 5.87
CA THR A 173 17.74 -9.92 6.58
C THR A 173 17.67 -11.42 6.89
N THR A 174 18.75 -12.16 6.61
CA THR A 174 18.85 -13.60 6.90
C THR A 174 19.32 -13.86 8.34
N ASP A 175 19.19 -15.11 8.79
CA ASP A 175 19.69 -15.54 10.10
C ASP A 175 21.21 -15.36 10.20
N GLU A 176 21.96 -15.65 9.12
CA GLU A 176 23.42 -15.48 9.07
C GLU A 176 23.82 -14.01 9.23
N ASP A 177 23.10 -13.09 8.59
CA ASP A 177 23.37 -11.65 8.73
C ASP A 177 23.11 -11.18 10.16
N LEU A 178 22.00 -11.60 10.78
CA LEU A 178 21.66 -11.25 12.16
C LEU A 178 22.72 -11.75 13.14
N LEU A 179 23.10 -13.03 13.03
CA LEU A 179 24.11 -13.65 13.89
C LEU A 179 25.50 -13.03 13.69
N ARG A 180 25.87 -12.72 12.44
CA ARG A 180 27.14 -12.03 12.13
C ARG A 180 27.17 -10.65 12.76
N ILE A 181 26.14 -9.83 12.56
CA ILE A 181 26.04 -8.48 13.14
C ILE A 181 26.12 -8.56 14.67
N ALA A 182 25.39 -9.48 15.29
CA ALA A 182 25.40 -9.70 16.74
C ALA A 182 26.80 -10.12 17.25
N SER A 183 27.47 -11.06 16.58
CA SER A 183 28.82 -11.53 16.96
C SER A 183 29.89 -10.44 16.90
N GLN A 184 29.71 -9.45 16.02
CA GLN A 184 30.64 -8.32 15.83
C GLN A 184 30.31 -7.15 16.77
N ASN A 185 29.16 -7.18 17.44
CA ASN A 185 28.65 -6.09 18.26
C ASN A 185 29.18 -6.16 19.70
N THR A 186 30.31 -5.49 19.93
CA THR A 186 30.92 -5.33 21.25
C THR A 186 30.63 -3.98 21.91
N GLY A 187 30.06 -3.02 21.16
CA GLY A 187 29.79 -1.65 21.61
C GLY A 187 28.47 -1.45 22.35
N SER A 188 27.63 -2.49 22.44
CA SER A 188 26.33 -2.45 23.08
C SER A 188 26.05 -3.71 23.90
N ARG A 189 25.18 -3.56 24.91
CA ARG A 189 24.57 -4.70 25.63
C ARG A 189 23.43 -5.35 24.84
N PHE A 190 22.99 -4.74 23.72
CA PHE A 190 21.94 -5.25 22.86
C PHE A 190 22.43 -5.44 21.42
N ASP A 191 22.03 -6.53 20.80
CA ASP A 191 22.27 -6.82 19.39
C ASP A 191 21.23 -6.17 18.47
N VAL A 192 20.01 -6.03 18.98
CA VAL A 192 18.88 -5.56 18.18
C VAL A 192 17.83 -4.87 19.05
N MET A 193 17.24 -3.80 18.51
CA MET A 193 16.02 -3.20 19.03
C MET A 193 14.81 -3.72 18.23
N VAL A 194 13.75 -4.13 18.91
CA VAL A 194 12.47 -4.52 18.28
C VAL A 194 11.42 -3.46 18.58
N LEU A 195 10.83 -2.87 17.52
CA LEU A 195 9.63 -2.05 17.69
C LEU A 195 8.42 -2.96 17.91
N TYR A 196 7.85 -2.89 19.11
CA TYR A 196 6.89 -3.87 19.59
C TYR A 196 5.52 -3.27 19.88
N THR A 197 4.46 -3.96 19.46
CA THR A 197 3.07 -3.50 19.65
C THR A 197 2.18 -4.52 20.36
N GLY A 198 2.67 -5.74 20.62
CA GLY A 198 1.86 -6.85 21.13
C GLY A 198 0.97 -7.53 20.09
N GLY A 199 1.02 -7.10 18.83
CA GLY A 199 0.36 -7.77 17.71
C GLY A 199 1.13 -9.00 17.22
N LYS A 200 0.52 -9.76 16.30
CA LYS A 200 1.03 -10.96 15.64
C LYS A 200 2.49 -10.80 15.21
N ASP A 201 2.75 -9.84 14.32
CA ASP A 201 4.05 -9.71 13.64
C ASP A 201 5.17 -9.32 14.59
N SER A 202 4.93 -8.32 15.44
CA SER A 202 5.92 -7.91 16.44
C SER A 202 6.17 -8.99 17.52
N THR A 203 5.17 -9.82 17.84
CA THR A 203 5.35 -10.93 18.79
C THR A 203 6.14 -12.06 18.18
N PHE A 204 5.86 -12.42 16.93
CA PHE A 204 6.65 -13.40 16.22
C PHE A 204 8.10 -12.93 16.05
N LEU A 205 8.30 -11.68 15.63
CA LEU A 205 9.63 -11.09 15.49
C LEU A 205 10.42 -11.14 16.81
N LEU A 206 9.78 -10.76 17.92
CA LEU A 206 10.40 -10.84 19.25
C LEU A 206 10.79 -12.27 19.61
N TRP A 207 9.87 -13.23 19.46
CA TRP A 207 10.15 -14.64 19.68
C TRP A 207 11.30 -15.13 18.82
N TYR A 208 11.30 -14.76 17.54
CA TYR A 208 12.30 -15.19 16.57
C TYR A 208 13.70 -14.72 16.97
N LEU A 209 13.85 -13.43 17.26
CA LEU A 209 15.15 -12.85 17.60
C LEU A 209 15.64 -13.29 18.98
N ALA A 210 14.77 -13.25 19.99
CA ALA A 210 15.17 -13.52 21.37
C ALA A 210 15.27 -15.02 21.68
N LYS A 211 14.27 -15.82 21.28
CA LYS A 211 14.16 -17.23 21.67
C LYS A 211 14.73 -18.17 20.63
N LYS A 212 14.47 -17.95 19.34
CA LYS A 212 14.96 -18.83 18.27
C LYS A 212 16.45 -18.55 17.95
N LEU A 213 16.84 -17.28 17.83
CA LEU A 213 18.22 -16.89 17.51
C LEU A 213 19.09 -16.57 18.74
N GLY A 214 18.50 -16.38 19.92
CA GLY A 214 19.25 -16.11 21.15
C GLY A 214 19.93 -14.74 21.20
N LEU A 215 19.42 -13.75 20.45
CA LEU A 215 20.00 -12.40 20.41
C LEU A 215 19.67 -11.60 21.67
N ARG A 216 20.54 -10.66 22.05
CA ARG A 216 20.27 -9.70 23.14
C ARG A 216 19.34 -8.61 22.64
N VAL A 217 18.06 -8.71 22.99
CA VAL A 217 17.01 -7.82 22.44
C VAL A 217 16.66 -6.69 23.41
N LEU A 218 16.57 -5.46 22.90
CA LEU A 218 15.84 -4.36 23.54
C LEU A 218 14.47 -4.21 22.88
N VAL A 219 13.41 -4.42 23.64
CA VAL A 219 12.04 -4.15 23.19
C VAL A 219 11.72 -2.67 23.39
N ALA A 220 11.21 -2.03 22.35
CA ALA A 220 10.74 -0.65 22.37
C ALA A 220 9.24 -0.59 22.03
N SER A 221 8.43 -0.22 23.01
CA SER A 221 6.96 -0.18 22.89
C SER A 221 6.42 1.24 23.10
N TRP A 222 5.59 1.71 22.16
CA TRP A 222 4.83 2.94 22.36
C TRP A 222 3.46 2.62 22.96
N ASN A 223 3.25 3.06 24.20
CA ASN A 223 1.95 3.00 24.86
C ASN A 223 1.02 4.07 24.28
N MET A 224 0.27 3.67 23.25
CA MET A 224 -0.68 4.51 22.52
C MET A 224 -2.10 4.41 23.08
N PRO A 225 -2.89 5.51 23.12
CA PRO A 225 -4.24 5.49 23.67
C PRO A 225 -5.18 4.44 23.05
N TYR A 226 -4.98 4.13 21.76
CA TYR A 226 -5.84 3.23 20.99
C TYR A 226 -5.23 1.83 20.77
N THR A 227 -4.14 1.48 21.46
CA THR A 227 -3.62 0.11 21.47
C THR A 227 -4.64 -0.85 22.10
N ASN A 228 -4.75 -2.05 21.53
CA ASN A 228 -5.61 -3.10 22.07
C ASN A 228 -5.14 -3.54 23.48
N GLU A 229 -6.07 -3.70 24.43
CA GLU A 229 -5.71 -4.18 25.78
C GLU A 229 -5.16 -5.60 25.73
N THR A 230 -5.66 -6.45 24.83
CA THR A 230 -5.09 -7.78 24.61
C THR A 230 -3.62 -7.69 24.17
N CYS A 231 -3.26 -6.72 23.34
CA CYS A 231 -1.88 -6.51 22.91
C CYS A 231 -1.00 -5.95 24.04
N ARG A 232 -1.54 -5.08 24.90
CA ARG A 232 -0.85 -4.66 26.14
C ARG A 232 -0.60 -5.87 27.05
N GLU A 233 -1.58 -6.75 27.21
CA GLU A 233 -1.41 -7.97 28.00
C GLU A 233 -0.43 -8.95 27.33
N ASN A 234 -0.42 -9.07 26.01
CA ASN A 234 0.59 -9.86 25.29
C ASN A 234 2.00 -9.32 25.52
N ALA A 235 2.18 -7.99 25.63
CA ALA A 235 3.47 -7.41 26.03
C ALA A 235 3.87 -7.86 27.45
N ARG A 236 2.93 -7.82 28.40
CA ARG A 236 3.17 -8.28 29.79
C ARG A 236 3.45 -9.79 29.87
N ARG A 237 2.84 -10.61 28.99
CA ARG A 237 3.16 -12.03 28.85
C ARG A 237 4.57 -12.23 28.31
N ALA A 238 4.93 -11.51 27.24
CA ALA A 238 6.26 -11.57 26.66
C ALA A 238 7.35 -11.23 27.68
N MET A 239 7.15 -10.18 28.49
CA MET A 239 8.06 -9.84 29.61
C MET A 239 8.25 -10.98 30.62
N ARG A 240 7.17 -11.71 30.95
CA ARG A 240 7.24 -12.86 31.88
C ARG A 240 7.94 -14.07 31.28
N LEU A 241 7.74 -14.31 29.99
CA LEU A 241 8.27 -15.48 29.28
C LEU A 241 9.71 -15.29 28.79
N LEU A 242 10.16 -14.04 28.66
CA LEU A 242 11.51 -13.67 28.23
C LEU A 242 12.21 -12.82 29.31
N PRO A 243 12.61 -13.43 30.45
CA PRO A 243 13.15 -12.69 31.59
C PRO A 243 14.47 -11.98 31.31
N ASP A 244 15.21 -12.42 30.28
CA ASP A 244 16.49 -11.83 29.87
C ASP A 244 16.34 -10.73 28.80
N VAL A 245 15.11 -10.42 28.39
CA VAL A 245 14.82 -9.36 27.42
C VAL A 245 14.40 -8.09 28.13
N GLU A 246 15.07 -6.98 27.82
CA GLU A 246 14.73 -5.68 28.38
C GLU A 246 13.59 -5.01 27.60
N PHE A 247 12.66 -4.39 28.32
CA PHE A 247 11.54 -3.65 27.75
C PHE A 247 11.61 -2.18 28.15
N VAL A 248 11.57 -1.31 27.14
CA VAL A 248 11.31 0.11 27.30
C VAL A 248 9.91 0.42 26.77
N GLU A 249 9.11 1.09 27.60
CA GLU A 249 7.84 1.66 27.20
C GLU A 249 7.91 3.19 27.28
N ARG A 250 7.48 3.87 26.22
CA ARG A 250 7.27 5.32 26.25
C ARG A 250 5.79 5.62 26.17
N THR A 251 5.34 6.60 26.95
CA THR A 251 3.98 7.17 26.86
C THR A 251 4.11 8.66 26.62
N LEU A 252 3.54 9.16 25.51
CA LEU A 252 3.45 10.60 25.25
C LEU A 252 2.24 11.19 26.00
N PRO A 253 2.26 12.49 26.34
CA PRO A 253 1.09 13.15 26.93
C PRO A 253 -0.14 12.94 26.05
N TRP A 254 -1.23 12.42 26.63
CA TRP A 254 -2.41 12.02 25.86
C TRP A 254 -3.04 13.20 25.12
N ASN A 255 -3.03 14.40 25.71
CA ASN A 255 -3.52 15.61 25.06
C ASN A 255 -2.71 15.95 23.80
N MET A 256 -1.38 15.75 23.81
CA MET A 256 -0.53 15.94 22.64
C MET A 256 -0.89 14.94 21.53
N VAL A 257 -1.05 13.65 21.88
CA VAL A 257 -1.44 12.61 20.93
C VAL A 257 -2.82 12.88 20.33
N ARG A 258 -3.82 13.23 21.15
CA ARG A 258 -5.17 13.57 20.69
C ARG A 258 -5.18 14.79 19.77
N GLN A 259 -4.45 15.85 20.11
CA GLN A 259 -4.34 17.04 19.25
C GLN A 259 -3.65 16.70 17.91
N ALA A 260 -2.60 15.89 17.94
CA ALA A 260 -1.93 15.43 16.73
C ALA A 260 -2.85 14.56 15.86
N MET A 261 -3.57 13.61 16.46
CA MET A 261 -4.54 12.75 15.75
C MET A 261 -5.70 13.53 15.19
N ARG A 262 -6.27 14.47 15.95
CA ARG A 262 -7.31 15.39 15.49
C ARG A 262 -6.84 16.15 14.26
N SER A 263 -5.66 16.79 14.34
CA SER A 263 -5.11 17.52 13.21
C SER A 263 -4.82 16.60 12.03
N GLN A 264 -4.29 15.40 12.25
CA GLN A 264 -4.04 14.43 11.18
C GLN A 264 -5.34 14.11 10.46
N PHE A 265 -6.39 13.83 11.23
CA PHE A 265 -7.71 13.53 10.71
C PHE A 265 -8.30 14.71 9.93
N GLU A 266 -8.20 15.93 10.46
CA GLU A 266 -8.69 17.15 9.81
C GLU A 266 -7.94 17.48 8.50
N HIS A 267 -6.65 17.16 8.38
CA HIS A 267 -5.85 17.54 7.20
C HIS A 267 -5.76 16.42 6.15
N THR A 268 -5.93 15.16 6.55
CA THR A 268 -5.64 14.00 5.69
C THR A 268 -6.80 13.01 5.63
N GLY A 269 -7.78 13.14 6.53
CA GLY A 269 -8.88 12.19 6.71
C GLY A 269 -8.48 10.86 7.35
N LEU A 270 -7.24 10.74 7.86
CA LEU A 270 -6.73 9.55 8.54
C LEU A 270 -6.26 9.89 9.96
N PRO A 271 -6.48 9.04 10.97
CA PRO A 271 -6.07 9.32 12.36
C PRO A 271 -4.64 8.87 12.70
N CYS A 272 -3.97 8.12 11.81
CA CYS A 272 -2.77 7.35 12.16
C CYS A 272 -1.52 8.22 12.40
N LEU A 273 -0.82 7.96 13.51
CA LEU A 273 0.48 8.57 13.84
C LEU A 273 1.62 7.54 13.95
N CYS A 274 1.29 6.30 14.29
CA CYS A 274 2.24 5.28 14.73
C CYS A 274 3.37 4.93 13.75
N PRO A 275 3.17 4.88 12.42
CA PRO A 275 4.25 4.50 11.53
C PRO A 275 5.43 5.48 11.61
N MET A 276 5.18 6.75 11.95
CA MET A 276 6.19 7.80 11.92
C MET A 276 6.72 8.14 13.32
N ALA A 277 5.82 8.29 14.29
CA ALA A 277 6.21 8.71 15.63
C ALA A 277 7.06 7.64 16.38
N ALA A 278 6.91 6.36 16.06
CA ALA A 278 7.71 5.30 16.69
C ALA A 278 9.23 5.48 16.44
N HIS A 279 9.62 5.88 15.23
CA HIS A 279 11.03 6.14 14.92
C HIS A 279 11.58 7.36 15.65
N ALA A 280 10.83 8.46 15.68
CA ALA A 280 11.19 9.64 16.47
C ALA A 280 11.34 9.31 17.96
N LEU A 281 10.50 8.42 18.48
CA LEU A 281 10.55 7.99 19.88
C LEU A 281 11.73 7.09 20.22
N PHE A 282 12.13 6.16 19.34
CA PHE A 282 13.04 5.07 19.74
C PHE A 282 14.38 5.05 19.01
N TYR A 283 14.49 5.66 17.82
CA TYR A 283 15.78 5.74 17.13
C TYR A 283 16.86 6.45 17.97
N PRO A 284 16.56 7.56 18.68
CA PRO A 284 17.55 8.19 19.56
C PRO A 284 18.06 7.27 20.67
N LEU A 285 17.18 6.43 21.23
CA LEU A 285 17.56 5.45 22.24
C LEU A 285 18.46 4.37 21.65
N ALA A 286 18.13 3.84 20.46
CA ALA A 286 18.97 2.86 19.79
C ALA A 286 20.37 3.43 19.49
N THR A 287 20.47 4.68 19.06
CA THR A 287 21.75 5.37 18.87
C THR A 287 22.52 5.53 20.18
N GLN A 288 21.85 5.96 21.25
CA GLN A 288 22.48 6.15 22.57
C GLN A 288 23.04 4.85 23.15
N GLU A 289 22.32 3.75 22.99
CA GLU A 289 22.72 2.41 23.45
C GLU A 289 23.67 1.72 22.45
N ASN A 290 24.13 2.40 21.39
CA ASN A 290 24.98 1.87 20.31
C ASN A 290 24.42 0.58 19.66
N ILE A 291 23.10 0.44 19.56
CA ILE A 291 22.46 -0.76 18.99
C ILE A 291 22.63 -0.72 17.47
N PRO A 292 23.21 -1.76 16.83
CA PRO A 292 23.50 -1.73 15.39
C PRO A 292 22.25 -1.88 14.51
N LEU A 293 21.16 -2.40 15.08
CA LEU A 293 19.99 -2.85 14.34
C LEU A 293 18.67 -2.44 15.01
N ILE A 294 17.74 -1.91 14.22
CA ILE A 294 16.33 -1.80 14.60
C ILE A 294 15.51 -2.67 13.64
N MET A 295 14.72 -3.58 14.19
CA MET A 295 13.86 -4.47 13.41
C MET A 295 12.38 -4.13 13.54
N HIS A 296 11.71 -4.16 12.40
CA HIS A 296 10.26 -3.94 12.27
C HIS A 296 9.52 -5.24 11.97
N GLY A 297 8.37 -5.43 12.61
CA GLY A 297 7.41 -6.47 12.25
C GLY A 297 6.58 -6.08 11.01
N VAL A 298 7.22 -5.51 9.99
CA VAL A 298 6.57 -5.16 8.72
C VAL A 298 6.71 -6.33 7.77
N GLU A 299 5.58 -6.90 7.36
CA GLU A 299 5.53 -7.98 6.40
C GLU A 299 5.78 -7.47 4.98
N GLU A 300 6.35 -8.33 4.15
CA GLU A 300 6.59 -8.07 2.75
C GLU A 300 5.33 -7.67 1.98
N VAL A 301 4.18 -8.27 2.31
CA VAL A 301 2.88 -7.92 1.70
C VAL A 301 2.43 -6.48 1.99
N GLN A 302 2.85 -5.90 3.12
CA GLN A 302 2.58 -4.50 3.50
C GLN A 302 3.38 -3.50 2.67
N LEU A 303 4.42 -3.97 1.96
CA LEU A 303 5.25 -3.17 1.06
C LEU A 303 4.98 -3.48 -0.43
N SER A 304 4.03 -4.38 -0.72
CA SER A 304 3.78 -4.88 -2.07
C SER A 304 3.45 -3.77 -3.09
N VAL A 305 2.74 -2.71 -2.66
CA VAL A 305 2.46 -1.56 -3.53
C VAL A 305 3.75 -0.82 -3.90
N MET A 306 4.56 -0.48 -2.90
CA MET A 306 5.82 0.25 -3.11
C MET A 306 6.77 -0.55 -3.99
N ASN A 307 6.83 -1.86 -3.79
CA ASN A 307 7.81 -2.73 -4.42
C ASN A 307 7.44 -3.12 -5.85
N TYR A 308 6.16 -3.33 -6.13
CA TYR A 308 5.72 -3.89 -7.42
C TYR A 308 4.81 -2.99 -8.25
N VAL A 309 4.09 -2.07 -7.62
CA VAL A 309 3.09 -1.24 -8.30
C VAL A 309 3.66 0.14 -8.64
N MET A 310 4.44 0.73 -7.73
CA MET A 310 5.05 2.03 -7.97
C MET A 310 6.27 1.98 -8.90
N SER A 311 6.84 0.79 -9.13
CA SER A 311 8.02 0.62 -9.97
C SER A 311 7.64 0.40 -11.44
N GLU A 312 8.32 1.13 -12.35
CA GLU A 312 8.28 0.80 -13.78
C GLU A 312 9.12 -0.46 -14.03
N ILE A 313 8.45 -1.61 -14.12
CA ILE A 313 9.11 -2.86 -14.50
C ILE A 313 9.38 -2.80 -16.00
N LYS A 314 10.61 -2.40 -16.37
CA LYS A 314 11.09 -2.45 -17.76
C LYS A 314 11.41 -3.90 -18.13
N SER A 315 10.60 -4.49 -18.99
CA SER A 315 10.86 -5.83 -19.55
C SER A 315 12.22 -5.87 -20.24
N GLY A 316 13.08 -6.82 -19.86
CA GLY A 316 14.33 -7.13 -20.57
C GLY A 316 15.60 -6.45 -20.05
N GLN A 317 15.56 -5.70 -18.94
CA GLN A 317 16.78 -5.28 -18.24
C GLN A 317 16.88 -6.02 -16.91
N PRO A 318 17.86 -6.91 -16.72
CA PRO A 318 18.13 -7.48 -15.41
C PRO A 318 18.48 -6.34 -14.46
N ARG A 319 17.73 -6.23 -13.35
CA ARG A 319 18.11 -5.34 -12.25
C ARG A 319 19.45 -5.88 -11.74
N LYS A 320 20.53 -5.10 -11.85
CA LYS A 320 21.83 -5.52 -11.32
C LYS A 320 21.66 -5.85 -9.85
N GLU A 321 22.07 -7.05 -9.46
CA GLU A 321 22.19 -7.46 -8.07
C GLU A 321 23.14 -6.46 -7.40
N GLN A 322 22.58 -5.56 -6.60
CA GLN A 322 23.34 -4.59 -5.83
C GLN A 322 23.13 -4.94 -4.37
N THR A 323 24.22 -5.18 -3.65
CA THR A 323 24.18 -5.28 -2.19
C THR A 323 23.51 -4.02 -1.66
N PRO A 324 22.40 -4.11 -0.91
CA PRO A 324 21.70 -2.93 -0.44
C PRO A 324 22.60 -2.09 0.46
N ASP A 325 22.75 -0.80 0.14
CA ASP A 325 23.38 0.15 1.07
C ASP A 325 22.37 0.48 2.18
N HIS A 326 22.46 -0.35 3.20
CA HIS A 326 21.64 -0.29 4.37
C HIS A 326 21.75 1.00 5.19
N ARG A 327 22.93 1.64 5.19
CA ARG A 327 23.13 2.93 5.86
C ARG A 327 22.42 4.00 5.05
N ALA A 328 22.66 4.07 3.75
CA ALA A 328 22.01 5.03 2.87
C ALA A 328 20.49 4.89 2.88
N ASN A 329 19.97 3.66 2.84
CA ASN A 329 18.54 3.38 2.92
C ASN A 329 17.94 3.87 4.26
N THR A 330 18.66 3.66 5.37
CA THR A 330 18.25 4.15 6.69
C THR A 330 18.22 5.67 6.71
N LEU A 331 19.30 6.34 6.28
CA LEU A 331 19.36 7.80 6.25
C LEU A 331 18.30 8.40 5.33
N ASN A 332 18.03 7.79 4.17
CA ASN A 332 16.98 8.23 3.27
C ASN A 332 15.59 8.11 3.90
N PHE A 333 15.31 7.01 4.59
CA PHE A 333 14.07 6.85 5.34
C PHE A 333 13.95 7.91 6.45
N LEU A 334 14.99 8.10 7.26
CA LEU A 334 14.98 9.10 8.34
C LEU A 334 14.76 10.51 7.81
N ARG A 335 15.45 10.88 6.71
CA ARG A 335 15.24 12.14 6.00
C ARG A 335 13.80 12.30 5.56
N THR A 336 13.21 11.24 5.01
CA THR A 336 11.83 11.26 4.52
C THR A 336 10.84 11.55 5.66
N ILE A 337 11.00 10.91 6.82
CA ILE A 337 10.07 11.09 7.95
C ILE A 337 10.30 12.39 8.74
N THR A 338 11.46 13.04 8.60
CA THR A 338 11.77 14.35 9.22
C THR A 338 11.49 15.53 8.29
N THR A 339 11.32 15.30 6.99
CA THR A 339 11.07 16.33 5.97
C THR A 339 9.65 16.87 6.03
N THR A 340 9.50 18.17 5.72
CA THR A 340 8.19 18.85 5.59
C THR A 340 7.96 19.47 4.22
N ALA A 341 8.83 19.16 3.25
CA ALA A 341 8.80 19.74 1.91
C ALA A 341 7.55 19.32 1.13
N GLU A 342 6.99 20.27 0.40
CA GLU A 342 5.87 20.05 -0.52
C GLU A 342 6.33 19.38 -1.82
N THR A 343 5.41 18.67 -2.47
CA THR A 343 5.71 17.84 -3.64
C THR A 343 5.20 18.47 -4.95
N LEU A 344 6.00 18.40 -6.02
CA LEU A 344 5.63 18.85 -7.36
C LEU A 344 4.45 18.07 -8.01
N GLN A 345 4.06 16.92 -7.44
CA GLN A 345 2.91 16.12 -7.90
C GLN A 345 1.94 15.79 -6.76
N PRO A 346 1.09 16.76 -6.33
CA PRO A 346 0.32 16.67 -5.09
C PRO A 346 -0.76 15.58 -5.09
N TYR A 347 -1.08 14.98 -6.24
CA TYR A 347 -2.05 13.89 -6.38
C TYR A 347 -1.39 12.53 -6.60
N SER A 348 -0.06 12.44 -6.49
CA SER A 348 0.62 11.14 -6.57
C SER A 348 0.51 10.40 -5.25
N LEU A 349 0.49 9.06 -5.33
CA LEU A 349 0.52 8.19 -4.16
C LEU A 349 1.66 8.57 -3.20
N ASN A 350 2.85 8.83 -3.76
CA ASN A 350 4.02 9.24 -2.98
C ASN A 350 3.82 10.59 -2.29
N ALA A 351 3.22 11.58 -2.97
CA ALA A 351 2.94 12.87 -2.37
C ALA A 351 1.96 12.80 -1.20
N GLU A 352 0.96 11.94 -1.28
CA GLU A 352 0.04 11.73 -0.16
C GLU A 352 0.71 11.07 1.04
N ILE A 353 1.60 10.09 0.82
CA ILE A 353 2.43 9.50 1.89
C ILE A 353 3.28 10.59 2.55
N LEU A 354 3.99 11.41 1.77
CA LEU A 354 4.82 12.50 2.28
C LEU A 354 3.99 13.53 3.07
N ARG A 355 2.77 13.86 2.61
CA ARG A 355 1.86 14.76 3.33
C ARG A 355 1.41 14.18 4.67
N LEU A 356 1.11 12.89 4.71
CA LEU A 356 0.78 12.19 5.97
C LEU A 356 1.94 12.30 6.95
N MET A 357 3.17 12.04 6.50
CA MET A 357 4.39 12.11 7.32
C MET A 357 4.66 13.53 7.84
N ALA A 358 4.61 14.53 6.94
CA ALA A 358 4.85 15.92 7.27
C ALA A 358 3.84 16.46 8.30
N THR A 359 2.57 16.04 8.21
CA THR A 359 1.53 16.45 9.17
C THR A 359 1.80 15.89 10.57
N VAL A 360 2.22 14.63 10.68
CA VAL A 360 2.64 14.03 11.97
C VAL A 360 3.84 14.77 12.55
N LYS A 361 4.89 14.98 11.75
CA LYS A 361 6.10 15.68 12.16
C LYS A 361 5.81 17.09 12.65
N LYS A 362 4.97 17.84 11.93
CA LYS A 362 4.58 19.23 12.30
C LYS A 362 3.89 19.29 13.67
N ARG A 363 3.10 18.28 14.03
CA ARG A 363 2.34 18.25 15.30
C ARG A 363 3.09 17.64 16.46
N LEU A 364 4.07 16.78 16.17
CA LEU A 364 4.94 16.15 17.17
C LEU A 364 6.37 16.70 17.08
N SER A 365 6.56 17.95 16.67
CA SER A 365 7.88 18.51 16.34
C SER A 365 8.91 18.31 17.46
N SER A 366 8.53 18.55 18.71
CA SER A 366 9.42 18.35 19.88
C SER A 366 9.85 16.89 20.08
N VAL A 367 9.05 15.91 19.63
CA VAL A 367 9.39 14.48 19.66
C VAL A 367 10.42 14.14 18.57
N PHE A 368 10.42 14.87 17.45
CA PHE A 368 11.32 14.63 16.31
C PHE A 368 12.70 15.28 16.48
N VAL A 369 12.85 16.34 17.28
CA VAL A 369 14.13 17.08 17.45
C VAL A 369 15.33 16.16 17.71
N PRO A 370 15.30 15.20 18.65
CA PRO A 370 16.46 14.35 18.90
C PRO A 370 16.85 13.47 17.70
N LEU A 371 15.86 13.05 16.90
CA LEU A 371 16.11 12.31 15.67
C LEU A 371 16.70 13.21 14.58
N GLU A 372 16.22 14.44 14.44
CA GLU A 372 16.76 15.43 13.50
C GLU A 372 18.24 15.74 13.80
N ASP A 373 18.59 15.91 15.07
CA ASP A 373 19.99 16.13 15.50
C ASP A 373 20.88 14.93 15.14
N ILE A 374 20.41 13.71 15.36
CA ILE A 374 21.16 12.49 15.00
C ILE A 374 21.34 12.40 13.49
N LEU A 375 20.28 12.65 12.72
CA LEU A 375 20.33 12.63 11.27
C LEU A 375 21.35 13.64 10.74
N ALA A 376 21.31 14.88 11.24
CA ALA A 376 22.24 15.93 10.85
C ALA A 376 23.70 15.55 11.14
N ARG A 377 23.99 14.93 12.30
CA ARG A 377 25.34 14.44 12.61
C ARG A 377 25.77 13.30 11.69
N ALA A 378 24.90 12.30 11.48
CA ALA A 378 25.19 11.14 10.66
C ALA A 378 25.40 11.47 9.16
N GLU A 379 24.79 12.57 8.68
CA GLU A 379 25.01 13.09 7.33
C GLU A 379 26.34 13.84 7.19
N ASN A 380 26.82 14.46 8.26
CA ASN A 380 28.09 15.18 8.29
C ASN A 380 29.29 14.28 8.67
N ASP A 381 29.01 13.10 9.24
CA ASP A 381 30.01 12.12 9.65
C ASP A 381 29.66 10.73 9.06
N PRO A 382 30.28 10.35 7.93
CA PRO A 382 30.08 9.04 7.30
C PRO A 382 30.45 7.86 8.21
N ASP A 383 31.36 8.08 9.16
CA ASP A 383 31.90 7.05 10.06
C ASP A 383 31.09 6.94 11.38
N MET A 384 30.22 7.90 11.67
CA MET A 384 29.33 7.86 12.83
C MET A 384 28.49 6.57 12.79
N PRO A 385 28.58 5.67 13.79
CA PRO A 385 27.75 4.47 13.81
C PRO A 385 26.28 4.86 13.97
N ILE A 386 25.42 4.24 13.15
CA ILE A 386 23.97 4.43 13.25
C ILE A 386 23.25 3.07 13.27
N PRO A 387 22.16 2.95 14.03
CA PRO A 387 21.29 1.79 13.94
C PRO A 387 20.72 1.69 12.53
N THR A 388 20.85 0.53 11.89
CA THR A 388 20.27 0.33 10.57
C THR A 388 18.88 -0.30 10.67
N LEU A 389 17.95 0.13 9.82
CA LEU A 389 16.57 -0.39 9.83
C LEU A 389 16.45 -1.65 8.97
N ARG A 390 15.88 -2.72 9.53
CA ARG A 390 15.71 -4.02 8.84
C ARG A 390 14.36 -4.68 9.11
N ARG A 391 14.08 -5.70 8.30
CA ARG A 391 12.90 -6.59 8.38
C ARG A 391 13.32 -8.03 8.09
N LEU A 392 12.55 -8.99 8.60
CA LEU A 392 12.72 -10.40 8.25
C LEU A 392 12.25 -10.65 6.80
N GLN A 393 12.75 -11.72 6.20
CA GLN A 393 12.20 -12.28 4.96
C GLN A 393 10.90 -13.04 5.27
N THR A 394 9.81 -12.31 5.53
CA THR A 394 8.58 -12.89 6.10
C THR A 394 7.99 -14.04 5.26
N ASN A 395 8.02 -13.99 3.93
CA ASN A 395 7.54 -15.07 3.07
C ASN A 395 8.35 -16.37 3.24
N VAL A 396 9.61 -16.27 3.67
CA VAL A 396 10.47 -17.44 3.98
C VAL A 396 10.30 -17.84 5.44
N THR A 397 10.24 -16.87 6.34
CA THR A 397 10.29 -17.12 7.78
C THR A 397 8.93 -17.49 8.39
N TYR A 398 7.82 -16.97 7.84
CA TYR A 398 6.48 -17.10 8.44
C TYR A 398 5.79 -18.40 8.03
N GLY A 399 5.98 -18.86 6.79
CA GLY A 399 5.05 -19.81 6.18
C GLY A 399 3.72 -19.12 5.89
N SER A 400 2.63 -19.59 6.48
CA SER A 400 1.33 -18.90 6.48
C SER A 400 1.14 -18.02 7.71
N TRP A 401 0.15 -17.14 7.70
CA TRP A 401 -0.25 -16.39 8.89
C TRP A 401 -0.75 -17.31 10.01
N SER A 402 -1.33 -18.45 9.67
CA SER A 402 -1.79 -19.44 10.66
C SER A 402 -0.62 -20.11 11.38
N ASP A 403 0.46 -20.43 10.66
CA ASP A 403 1.68 -21.02 11.22
C ASP A 403 2.34 -20.07 12.22
N VAL A 404 2.42 -18.78 11.87
CA VAL A 404 2.92 -17.72 12.76
C VAL A 404 2.11 -17.68 14.06
N VAL A 405 0.77 -17.68 13.94
CA VAL A 405 -0.15 -17.63 15.09
C VAL A 405 0.00 -18.86 15.97
N GLU A 406 0.14 -20.05 15.39
CA GLU A 406 0.37 -21.29 16.14
C GLU A 406 1.64 -21.20 16.98
N VAL A 407 2.74 -20.74 16.36
CA VAL A 407 4.03 -20.57 17.04
C VAL A 407 3.91 -19.60 18.21
N ILE A 408 3.38 -18.40 18.01
CA ILE A 408 3.32 -17.41 19.10
C ILE A 408 2.30 -17.77 20.18
N LYS A 409 1.22 -18.48 19.86
CA LYS A 409 0.32 -19.04 20.88
C LYS A 409 1.05 -20.05 21.76
N ARG A 410 1.79 -20.97 21.15
CA ARG A 410 2.53 -22.02 21.87
C ARG A 410 3.70 -21.46 22.66
N GLU A 411 4.48 -20.58 22.05
CA GLU A 411 5.79 -20.17 22.57
C GLU A 411 5.76 -18.89 23.40
N MET A 412 4.76 -18.04 23.19
CA MET A 412 4.65 -16.70 23.79
C MET A 412 3.33 -16.46 24.53
N ASP A 413 2.48 -17.49 24.68
CA ASP A 413 1.09 -17.37 25.21
C ASP A 413 0.32 -16.21 24.56
N TRP A 414 0.55 -16.00 23.26
CA TRP A 414 -0.06 -14.87 22.57
C TRP A 414 -1.56 -15.08 22.41
N GLN A 415 -2.34 -14.04 22.74
CA GLN A 415 -3.80 -14.08 22.64
C GLN A 415 -4.29 -13.16 21.52
N MET A 416 -5.28 -13.64 20.76
CA MET A 416 -5.98 -12.86 19.74
C MET A 416 -6.91 -11.84 20.42
N PRO A 417 -6.97 -10.58 19.96
CA PRO A 417 -8.01 -9.66 20.38
C PRO A 417 -9.44 -10.24 20.26
N PRO A 418 -10.29 -10.09 21.28
CA PRO A 418 -11.67 -10.59 21.24
C PRO A 418 -12.44 -10.06 20.04
N GLY A 419 -13.12 -10.95 19.32
CA GLY A 419 -13.95 -10.61 18.16
C GLY A 419 -13.18 -10.31 16.86
N GLN A 420 -11.85 -10.39 16.87
CA GLN A 420 -11.03 -10.31 15.66
C GLN A 420 -10.85 -11.71 15.05
N LYS A 421 -11.17 -11.86 13.76
CA LYS A 421 -10.89 -13.09 13.00
C LYS A 421 -9.74 -12.91 12.01
N GLY A 422 -9.65 -11.74 11.39
CA GLY A 422 -8.55 -11.36 10.49
C GLY A 422 -7.20 -11.32 11.21
N LEU A 423 -6.15 -11.75 10.49
CA LEU A 423 -4.78 -11.82 11.02
C LEU A 423 -3.94 -10.61 10.61
N LEU A 424 -4.42 -9.79 9.67
CA LEU A 424 -3.77 -8.57 9.27
C LEU A 424 -4.02 -7.46 10.31
N HIS A 425 -2.95 -6.83 10.81
CA HIS A 425 -2.98 -5.74 11.80
C HIS A 425 -3.79 -6.03 13.06
N THR A 426 -3.14 -6.54 14.11
CA THR A 426 -3.81 -6.98 15.35
C THR A 426 -3.68 -6.01 16.54
N SER A 427 -2.89 -4.94 16.42
CA SER A 427 -2.53 -4.10 17.57
C SER A 427 -3.37 -2.84 17.78
N CYS A 428 -4.05 -2.35 16.75
CA CYS A 428 -4.75 -1.07 16.76
C CYS A 428 -6.27 -1.24 16.89
N ARG A 429 -6.90 -0.61 17.89
CA ARG A 429 -8.37 -0.67 18.10
C ARG A 429 -9.17 0.12 17.07
N ILE A 430 -8.54 1.09 16.40
CA ILE A 430 -9.18 1.96 15.42
C ILE A 430 -8.79 1.60 13.98
N GLU A 431 -8.23 0.41 13.75
CA GLU A 431 -7.80 -0.03 12.42
C GLU A 431 -8.94 0.01 11.41
N LYS A 432 -10.13 -0.47 11.80
CA LYS A 432 -11.33 -0.42 10.97
C LYS A 432 -11.74 1.00 10.61
N VAL A 433 -11.47 1.99 11.47
CA VAL A 433 -11.71 3.40 11.18
C VAL A 433 -10.74 3.90 10.11
N LYS A 434 -9.45 3.59 10.21
CA LYS A 434 -8.45 3.91 9.18
C LYS A 434 -8.89 3.35 7.82
N ASP A 435 -9.17 2.05 7.79
CA ASP A 435 -9.54 1.34 6.57
C ASP A 435 -10.80 1.92 5.92
N TYR A 436 -11.82 2.16 6.72
CA TYR A 436 -13.04 2.77 6.23
C TYR A 436 -12.85 4.17 5.66
N CYS A 437 -12.08 5.03 6.36
CA CYS A 437 -11.76 6.36 5.86
C CYS A 437 -10.95 6.30 4.56
N GLN A 438 -9.95 5.43 4.46
CA GLN A 438 -9.18 5.21 3.23
C GLN A 438 -10.11 4.81 2.08
N PHE A 439 -10.97 3.80 2.29
CA PHE A 439 -11.94 3.36 1.29
C PHE A 439 -12.88 4.45 0.84
N LYS A 440 -13.48 5.20 1.76
CA LYS A 440 -14.47 6.23 1.43
C LYS A 440 -13.84 7.40 0.68
N ARG A 441 -12.64 7.82 1.08
CA ARG A 441 -11.88 8.83 0.33
C ARG A 441 -11.49 8.32 -1.06
N PHE A 442 -11.04 7.07 -1.16
CA PHE A 442 -10.63 6.48 -2.44
C PHE A 442 -11.83 6.35 -3.38
N GLN A 443 -12.96 5.82 -2.88
CA GLN A 443 -14.23 5.72 -3.59
C GLN A 443 -14.68 7.10 -4.12
N ALA A 444 -14.55 8.16 -3.31
CA ALA A 444 -14.93 9.53 -3.69
C ALA A 444 -13.90 10.26 -4.59
N ALA A 445 -12.83 9.59 -5.07
CA ALA A 445 -11.76 10.21 -5.84
C ALA A 445 -11.10 11.41 -5.11
N ARG A 446 -10.91 11.27 -3.79
CA ARG A 446 -10.26 12.24 -2.89
C ARG A 446 -8.86 11.81 -2.45
N THR A 447 -8.45 10.60 -2.81
CA THR A 447 -7.11 10.08 -2.51
C THR A 447 -6.72 9.04 -3.54
N THR A 448 -5.45 9.01 -3.88
CA THR A 448 -4.77 7.97 -4.66
C THR A 448 -4.14 6.90 -3.77
N LEU A 449 -4.18 7.07 -2.44
CA LEU A 449 -3.85 6.01 -1.48
C LEU A 449 -4.88 4.89 -1.60
N PHE A 450 -4.40 3.70 -1.95
CA PHE A 450 -5.24 2.52 -1.95
C PHE A 450 -5.69 2.18 -0.52
N PRO A 451 -6.92 1.68 -0.33
CA PRO A 451 -7.36 1.04 0.91
C PRO A 451 -6.39 -0.09 1.27
N GLN A 452 -5.56 0.17 2.29
CA GLN A 452 -4.32 -0.57 2.48
C GLN A 452 -4.59 -2.05 2.81
N SER A 453 -5.50 -2.32 3.76
CA SER A 453 -5.77 -3.70 4.16
C SER A 453 -6.41 -4.53 3.04
N VAL A 454 -7.19 -3.95 2.12
CA VAL A 454 -7.70 -4.66 0.92
C VAL A 454 -6.55 -5.16 0.06
N VAL A 455 -5.57 -4.29 -0.18
CA VAL A 455 -4.42 -4.61 -1.02
C VAL A 455 -3.51 -5.63 -0.34
N GLU A 456 -3.28 -5.48 0.97
CA GLU A 456 -2.42 -6.36 1.76
C GLU A 456 -2.99 -7.77 1.92
N VAL A 457 -4.28 -7.90 2.26
CA VAL A 457 -4.97 -9.21 2.30
C VAL A 457 -4.93 -9.87 0.92
N SER A 458 -5.17 -9.10 -0.15
CA SER A 458 -5.10 -9.62 -1.52
C SER A 458 -3.70 -10.06 -1.93
N ALA A 459 -2.67 -9.33 -1.50
CA ALA A 459 -1.29 -9.74 -1.68
C ALA A 459 -1.00 -11.02 -0.88
N GLY A 460 -1.48 -11.13 0.36
CA GLY A 460 -1.40 -12.34 1.18
C GLY A 460 -1.93 -13.58 0.45
N VAL A 461 -3.08 -13.48 -0.23
CA VAL A 461 -3.61 -14.56 -1.07
C VAL A 461 -2.69 -14.88 -2.25
N TYR A 462 -2.18 -13.84 -2.93
CA TYR A 462 -1.29 -14.02 -4.08
C TYR A 462 0.02 -14.73 -3.72
N PHE A 463 0.60 -14.38 -2.57
CA PHE A 463 1.86 -14.93 -2.05
C PHE A 463 1.68 -16.18 -1.19
N GLY A 464 0.44 -16.63 -0.94
CA GLY A 464 0.15 -17.87 -0.23
C GLY A 464 0.20 -17.79 1.30
N LEU A 465 0.14 -16.58 1.88
CA LEU A 465 0.15 -16.36 3.33
C LEU A 465 -1.21 -16.64 3.98
N VAL A 466 -2.29 -16.56 3.21
CA VAL A 466 -3.68 -16.79 3.65
C VAL A 466 -4.48 -17.40 2.50
N SER A 467 -5.44 -18.26 2.81
CA SER A 467 -6.30 -18.82 1.77
C SER A 467 -7.25 -17.76 1.20
N ARG A 468 -7.73 -17.99 -0.02
CA ARG A 468 -8.73 -17.11 -0.65
C ARG A 468 -10.03 -17.04 0.17
N GLU A 469 -10.43 -18.14 0.81
CA GLU A 469 -11.65 -18.21 1.61
C GLU A 469 -11.53 -17.36 2.88
N GLU A 470 -10.45 -17.55 3.64
CA GLU A 470 -10.17 -16.76 4.85
C GLU A 470 -10.05 -15.27 4.52
N ALA A 471 -9.35 -14.94 3.43
CA ALA A 471 -9.21 -13.56 2.97
C ALA A 471 -10.56 -12.91 2.62
N LEU A 472 -11.49 -13.65 1.99
CA LEU A 472 -12.83 -13.14 1.71
C LEU A 472 -13.64 -12.91 3.00
N GLN A 473 -13.48 -13.78 3.99
CA GLN A 473 -14.10 -13.59 5.31
C GLN A 473 -13.52 -12.35 6.01
N GLU A 474 -12.19 -12.18 5.99
CA GLU A 474 -11.51 -11.02 6.54
C GLU A 474 -11.99 -9.73 5.86
N LEU A 475 -12.06 -9.68 4.52
CA LEU A 475 -12.58 -8.51 3.79
C LEU A 475 -13.99 -8.12 4.20
N GLN A 476 -14.87 -9.07 4.55
CA GLN A 476 -16.23 -8.78 5.03
C GLN A 476 -16.23 -8.12 6.41
N GLU A 477 -15.21 -8.37 7.23
CA GLU A 477 -15.04 -7.80 8.56
C GLU A 477 -14.31 -6.46 8.58
N LEU A 478 -13.50 -6.21 7.54
CA LEU A 478 -12.88 -4.91 7.32
C LEU A 478 -13.99 -3.87 7.12
N GLY A 479 -13.86 -2.73 7.80
CA GLY A 479 -14.92 -1.73 7.97
C GLY A 479 -15.35 -1.01 6.70
N TYR A 480 -15.24 -1.59 5.51
CA TYR A 480 -15.52 -0.94 4.23
C TYR A 480 -17.01 -0.85 3.90
N TYR A 481 -17.79 -1.86 4.29
CA TYR A 481 -19.20 -1.96 3.91
C TYR A 481 -20.14 -1.15 4.80
N ARG A 482 -19.73 -0.86 6.03
CA ARG A 482 -20.52 -0.15 7.04
C ARG A 482 -19.62 0.70 7.91
N GLU A 483 -20.19 1.75 8.49
CA GLU A 483 -19.51 2.57 9.48
C GLU A 483 -19.04 1.70 10.66
N PRO A 484 -17.73 1.71 11.00
CA PRO A 484 -17.20 0.87 12.06
C PRO A 484 -17.54 1.48 13.42
N ASP A 485 -18.02 0.65 14.35
CA ASP A 485 -18.44 1.07 15.69
C ASP A 485 -17.43 1.97 16.45
N PRO A 486 -16.09 1.78 16.33
CA PRO A 486 -15.12 2.65 17.00
C PRO A 486 -15.05 4.08 16.46
N LEU A 487 -15.70 4.40 15.32
CA LEU A 487 -15.61 5.72 14.70
C LEU A 487 -16.22 6.81 15.57
N ALA A 488 -17.50 6.71 15.94
CA ALA A 488 -18.16 7.75 16.72
C ALA A 488 -17.45 8.02 18.06
N PRO A 489 -17.09 7.01 18.88
CA PRO A 489 -16.30 7.23 20.09
C PRO A 489 -14.93 7.87 19.84
N LEU A 490 -14.27 7.56 18.72
CA LEU A 490 -13.01 8.20 18.36
C LEU A 490 -13.21 9.69 18.09
N LEU A 491 -14.27 10.07 17.39
CA LEU A 491 -14.55 11.47 17.07
C LEU A 491 -14.90 12.30 18.29
N ASP A 492 -15.68 11.72 19.19
CA ASP A 492 -15.98 12.33 20.49
C ASP A 492 -14.68 12.54 21.29
N ASP A 493 -13.80 11.54 21.34
CA ASP A 493 -12.51 11.64 22.03
C ASP A 493 -11.55 12.69 21.41
N LEU A 494 -11.61 12.86 20.09
CA LEU A 494 -10.83 13.87 19.36
C LEU A 494 -11.51 15.25 19.34
N GLY A 495 -12.74 15.37 19.84
CA GLY A 495 -13.53 16.60 19.79
C GLY A 495 -13.81 17.08 18.35
N ILE A 496 -14.01 16.13 17.43
CA ILE A 496 -14.34 16.40 16.04
C ILE A 496 -15.86 16.34 15.89
N ASP A 497 -16.48 17.49 15.63
CA ASP A 497 -17.92 17.57 15.38
C ASP A 497 -18.26 17.01 13.99
N ARG A 498 -19.08 15.96 13.96
CA ARG A 498 -19.57 15.32 12.73
C ARG A 498 -20.42 16.26 11.88
N ASN A 499 -21.09 17.24 12.51
CA ASN A 499 -22.01 18.17 11.86
C ASN A 499 -21.33 19.46 11.39
N ARG A 500 -20.10 19.72 11.82
CA ARG A 500 -19.37 20.94 11.46
C ARG A 500 -18.72 20.75 10.10
N THR A 501 -19.53 20.95 9.05
CA THR A 501 -19.10 21.14 7.67
C THR A 501 -18.42 22.50 7.52
N GLN A 502 -17.26 22.70 8.15
CA GLN A 502 -16.45 23.87 7.82
C GLN A 502 -15.49 23.54 6.70
N GLU A 503 -15.61 24.34 5.63
CA GLU A 503 -14.73 24.59 4.49
C GLU A 503 -13.22 24.51 4.83
N MET A 504 -12.73 23.31 5.13
CA MET A 504 -11.34 23.05 5.50
C MET A 504 -10.59 22.41 4.32
N GLY A 505 -10.76 22.96 3.11
CA GLY A 505 -10.04 22.54 1.90
C GLY A 505 -10.32 21.11 1.42
N GLU A 506 -10.89 20.23 2.24
CA GLU A 506 -11.38 18.88 1.93
C GLU A 506 -12.10 18.21 3.13
N ILE A 507 -13.15 18.81 3.73
CA ILE A 507 -14.12 18.02 4.54
C ILE A 507 -15.54 18.59 4.49
N PRO A 508 -16.52 17.76 4.07
CA PRO A 508 -17.67 17.50 4.94
C PRO A 508 -17.89 15.99 4.99
N TRP A 509 -17.31 15.33 5.99
CA TRP A 509 -17.46 13.93 6.38
C TRP A 509 -17.92 12.99 5.26
N VAL A 510 -16.98 12.28 4.61
CA VAL A 510 -16.77 10.85 4.90
C VAL A 510 -18.09 10.29 5.45
N LEU A 511 -18.84 9.52 4.64
CA LEU A 511 -19.92 8.58 5.02
C LEU A 511 -21.39 8.89 4.67
N GLY A 512 -21.74 10.00 4.00
CA GLY A 512 -23.12 10.24 3.54
C GLY A 512 -23.40 9.78 2.10
N GLU A 513 -24.58 9.19 1.86
CA GLU A 513 -25.10 8.88 0.51
C GLU A 513 -25.27 10.16 -0.33
N CYS A 514 -24.83 10.11 -1.60
CA CYS A 514 -25.15 11.12 -2.59
C CYS A 514 -26.67 11.10 -2.86
N ALA A 515 -27.38 12.15 -2.43
CA ALA A 515 -28.81 12.31 -2.70
C ALA A 515 -29.14 12.49 -4.20
N GLU A 516 -28.14 12.76 -5.04
CA GLU A 516 -28.28 12.92 -6.50
C GLU A 516 -27.97 11.63 -7.29
N CYS A 517 -27.71 10.52 -6.59
CA CYS A 517 -27.55 9.18 -7.20
C CYS A 517 -28.81 8.30 -7.01
N ARG A 518 -30.00 8.88 -7.00
CA ARG A 518 -31.28 8.14 -7.12
C ARG A 518 -31.88 8.25 -8.50
#